data_AF-A0A4Q2Y5R3-F1
#
_entry.id   AF-A0A4Q2Y5R3-F1
#
_cell.length_a   1.000
_cell.length_b   1.000
_cell.length_c   1.000
_cell.angle_alpha   90.00
_cell.angle_beta   90.00
_cell.angle_gamma   90.00
#
_symmetry.space_group_name_H-M   'P 1'
#
loop_
_entity.id
_entity.type
_entity.pdbx_description
1 polymer ?
#
loop_
_entity_poly.entity_id
_entity_poly.type
_entity_poly.pdbx_seq_one_letter_code
_entity_poly.pdbx_strand_id
1 'polypeptide(L)' 'TRPELSVEIDANAKILEQNLQRNPDTGGWRVTLSILPAEKAAAVELGCRLVREGRPLSERWTAQWKP' A
#
# COMPACT_ATOMS: atom_id res chain seq x y z
N THR A 1 17.67 -0.86 9.52
CA THR A 1 16.98 -1.97 8.83
C THR A 1 15.92 -1.40 7.91
N ARG A 2 15.73 -1.98 6.71
CA ARG A 2 14.61 -1.62 5.80
C ARG A 2 13.28 -1.91 6.51
N PRO A 3 12.28 -1.01 6.50
CA PRO A 3 10.97 -1.28 7.07
C PRO A 3 10.19 -2.25 6.19
N GLU A 4 9.07 -2.73 6.71
CA GLU A 4 8.15 -3.65 6.05
C GLU A 4 6.87 -2.91 5.64
N LEU A 5 6.20 -3.42 4.60
CA LEU A 5 4.88 -2.96 4.18
C LEU A 5 3.79 -3.77 4.87
N SER A 6 2.82 -3.08 5.47
CA SER A 6 1.54 -3.67 5.88
C SER A 6 0.48 -3.08 4.96
N VAL A 7 -0.08 -3.92 4.09
CA VAL A 7 -1.08 -3.55 3.08
C VAL A 7 -2.34 -4.37 3.30
N GLU A 8 -3.48 -3.70 3.27
CA GLU A 8 -4.80 -4.29 3.34
C GLU A 8 -5.60 -3.82 2.12
N ILE A 9 -6.30 -4.75 1.47
CA ILE A 9 -7.18 -4.48 0.34
C ILE A 9 -8.49 -5.20 0.60
N ASP A 10 -9.61 -4.60 0.20
CA ASP A 10 -10.90 -5.28 0.25
C ASP A 10 -11.00 -6.43 -0.79
N ALA A 11 -12.12 -7.14 -0.79
CA ALA A 11 -12.35 -8.25 -1.72
C ALA A 11 -12.58 -7.82 -3.18
N ASN A 12 -12.63 -6.51 -3.47
CA ASN A 12 -12.93 -5.99 -4.80
C ASN A 12 -11.69 -5.87 -5.68
N ALA A 13 -10.51 -6.20 -5.18
CA ALA A 13 -9.28 -6.18 -5.95
C ALA A 13 -8.24 -7.19 -5.44
N LYS A 14 -7.23 -7.43 -6.27
CA LYS A 14 -6.01 -8.17 -5.90
C LYS A 14 -4.81 -7.24 -5.98
N ILE A 15 -3.89 -7.40 -5.04
CA ILE A 15 -2.58 -6.77 -5.13
C ILE A 15 -1.73 -7.59 -6.12
N LEU A 16 -1.25 -6.94 -7.18
CA LEU A 16 -0.34 -7.54 -8.15
C LEU A 16 1.12 -7.36 -7.75
N GLU A 17 1.47 -6.16 -7.27
CA GLU A 17 2.84 -5.82 -6.91
C GLU A 17 2.88 -4.89 -5.70
N GLN A 18 3.88 -5.10 -4.84
CA GLN A 18 4.22 -4.23 -3.72
C GLN A 18 5.71 -3.91 -3.78
N ASN A 19 6.03 -2.63 -3.97
CA ASN A 19 7.40 -2.16 -4.00
C ASN A 19 7.63 -1.12 -2.90
N LEU A 20 8.72 -1.29 -2.16
CA LEU A 20 9.20 -0.38 -1.14
C LEU A 20 10.63 0.00 -1.46
N GLN A 21 10.85 1.26 -1.82
CA GLN A 21 12.16 1.75 -2.21
C GLN A 21 12.55 2.99 -1.42
N ARG A 22 13.85 3.19 -1.23
CA ARG A 22 14.35 4.43 -0.64
C ARG A 22 14.18 5.54 -1.66
N ASN A 23 13.65 6.69 -1.25
CA ASN A 23 13.61 7.87 -2.09
C ASN A 23 14.93 8.66 -1.90
N PRO A 24 15.77 8.80 -2.93
CA PRO A 24 17.06 9.50 -2.80
C PRO A 24 16.90 10.98 -2.50
N ASP A 25 15.83 11.62 -2.99
CA ASP A 25 15.67 13.08 -2.90
C ASP A 25 15.20 13.53 -1.51
N THR A 26 14.45 12.67 -0.81
CA THR A 26 13.90 13.01 0.52
C THR A 26 14.54 12.20 1.64
N GLY A 27 15.32 11.17 1.31
CA GLY A 27 15.80 10.19 2.29
C GLY A 27 14.67 9.38 2.95
N GLY A 28 13.41 9.53 2.52
CA GLY A 28 12.27 8.77 3.00
C GLY A 28 12.13 7.41 2.32
N TRP A 29 11.01 6.74 2.58
CA TRP A 29 10.60 5.52 1.88
C TRP A 29 9.44 5.84 0.93
N ARG A 30 9.48 5.29 -0.28
CA ARG A 30 8.41 5.37 -1.27
C ARG A 30 7.80 3.99 -1.45
N VAL A 31 6.47 3.97 -1.38
CA VAL A 31 5.66 2.78 -1.62
C VAL A 31 5.03 2.88 -3.00
N THR A 32 5.00 1.78 -3.74
CA THR A 32 4.25 1.65 -4.99
C THR A 32 3.44 0.37 -4.93
N LEU A 33 2.14 0.47 -5.20
CA LEU A 33 1.19 -0.64 -5.16
C LEU A 33 0.51 -0.73 -6.53
N SER A 34 0.57 -1.91 -7.14
CA SER A 34 -0.17 -2.22 -8.37
C SER A 34 -1.34 -3.12 -7.99
N ILE A 35 -2.55 -2.74 -8.38
CA ILE A 35 -3.78 -3.48 -8.07
C ILE A 35 -4.51 -3.89 -9.35
N LEU A 36 -5.26 -4.99 -9.28
CA LEU A 36 -6.21 -5.41 -10.30
C LEU A 36 -7.61 -5.41 -9.69
N PRO A 37 -8.46 -4.43 -10.03
CA PRO A 37 -9.87 -4.45 -9.64
C PRO A 37 -10.60 -5.64 -10.26
N ALA A 38 -11.60 -6.17 -9.54
CA ALA A 38 -12.54 -7.14 -10.08
C ALA A 38 -13.44 -6.48 -11.14
N GLU A 39 -13.90 -7.24 -12.13
CA GLU A 39 -14.66 -6.71 -13.30
C GLU A 39 -15.89 -5.87 -12.93
N LYS A 40 -16.54 -6.17 -11.80
CA LYS A 40 -17.75 -5.47 -11.33
C LYS A 40 -17.54 -4.72 -10.02
N ALA A 41 -16.28 -4.39 -9.68
CA ALA A 41 -15.96 -3.64 -8.48
C ALA A 41 -16.57 -2.22 -8.58
N ALA A 42 -17.48 -1.88 -7.67
CA ALA A 42 -18.04 -0.53 -7.57
C ALA A 42 -17.05 0.45 -6.92
N ALA A 43 -16.19 -0.05 -6.03
CA ALA A 43 -15.08 0.65 -5.40
C ALA A 43 -14.05 -0.36 -4.92
N VAL A 44 -12.81 0.10 -4.71
CA VAL A 44 -11.74 -0.65 -4.07
C VAL A 44 -11.21 0.18 -2.91
N GLU A 45 -11.26 -0.37 -1.70
CA GLU A 45 -10.65 0.21 -0.52
C GLU A 45 -9.24 -0.35 -0.28
N LEU A 46 -8.27 0.54 -0.10
CA LEU A 46 -6.87 0.22 0.14
C LEU A 46 -6.37 0.89 1.41
N GLY A 47 -5.68 0.12 2.25
CA GLY A 47 -4.93 0.59 3.40
C GLY A 47 -3.45 0.22 3.30
N CYS A 48 -2.56 1.13 3.66
CA CYS A 48 -1.12 0.88 3.67
C CYS A 48 -0.44 1.62 4.83
N ARG A 49 0.55 0.97 5.45
CA ARG A 49 1.46 1.63 6.40
C ARG A 49 2.84 0.98 6.39
N LEU A 50 3.85 1.74 6.80
CA LEU A 50 5.17 1.21 7.10
C LEU A 50 5.23 0.71 8.54
N VAL A 51 5.80 -0.47 8.72
CA VAL A 51 6.07 -1.05 10.04
C VAL A 51 7.55 -1.46 10.16
N ARG A 52 8.01 -1.62 11.39
CA ARG A 52 9.31 -2.24 11.69
C ARG A 52 9.17 -3.01 12.99
N GLU A 53 9.52 -4.29 12.94
CA GLU A 53 9.43 -5.17 14.12
C GLU A 53 8.03 -5.13 14.75
N GLY A 54 7.00 -5.13 13.90
CA GLY A 54 5.60 -5.04 14.30
C GLY A 54 5.13 -3.66 14.77
N ARG A 55 6.00 -2.65 14.86
CA ARG A 55 5.65 -1.29 15.29
C ARG A 55 5.39 -0.37 14.10
N PRO A 56 4.33 0.44 14.13
CA PRO A 56 4.12 1.45 13.09
C PRO A 56 5.21 2.51 13.01
N LEU A 57 5.64 2.81 11.79
CA LEU A 57 6.56 3.91 11.49
C LEU A 57 5.90 5.06 10.72
N SER A 58 4.72 4.81 10.16
CA SER A 58 3.90 5.82 9.50
C SER A 58 2.47 5.78 10.01
N GLU A 59 1.76 6.88 9.74
CA GLU A 59 0.30 6.85 9.67
C GLU A 59 -0.18 5.78 8.68
N ARG A 60 -1.47 5.44 8.78
CA ARG A 60 -2.13 4.56 7.83
C ARG A 60 -2.66 5.41 6.68
N TRP A 61 -2.14 5.16 5.49
CA TRP A 61 -2.62 5.73 4.25
C TRP A 61 -3.83 4.94 3.82
N THR A 62 -4.95 5.61 3.59
CA THR A 62 -6.17 5.01 3.05
C THR A 62 -6.50 5.65 1.71
N ALA A 63 -6.80 4.83 0.71
CA ALA A 63 -7.22 5.29 -0.60
C ALA A 63 -8.43 4.49 -1.06
N GLN A 64 -9.41 5.19 -1.61
CA GLN A 64 -10.53 4.60 -2.30
C GLN A 64 -10.35 4.84 -3.79
N TRP A 65 -10.38 3.77 -4.58
CA TRP A 65 -10.42 3.84 -6.03
C TRP A 65 -11.82 3.49 -6.54
N LYS A 66 -12.28 4.18 -7.58
CA LYS A 66 -13.54 3.91 -8.28
C LYS A 66 -13.25 3.91 -9.79
N PRO A 67 -13.93 3.06 -10.59
CA PRO A 67 -13.84 3.07 -12.05
C PRO A 67 -14.26 4.40 -12.67
#